data_AF-A0A8T7C995-F1
#
_entry.id   AF-A0A8T7C995-F1
#
_cell.length_a   1.000
_cell.length_b   1.000
_cell.length_c   1.000
_cell.angle_alpha   90.00
_cell.angle_beta   90.00
_cell.angle_gamma   90.00
#
_symmetry.space_group_name_H-M   'P 1'
#
loop_
_entity.id
_entity.type
_entity.pdbx_description
1 polymer ?
#
loop_
_entity_poly.entity_id
_entity_poly.type
_entity_poly.pdbx_seq_one_letter_code
_entity_poly.pdbx_strand_id
1 'polypeptide(L)' 'MPAKRFPLPKRFSAAMSEKAYARLRNLSQTYGYGNNYLLTILLENLDRVVKERELKKVFSEFQTEFGAPAPGTMKKTK' A
#
# COMPACT_ATOMS: atom_id res chain seq x y z
N MET A 1 7.83 15.52 -25.32
CA MET A 1 7.33 14.14 -25.41
C MET A 1 6.37 13.90 -24.25
N PRO A 2 5.13 13.44 -24.46
CA PRO A 2 4.25 13.10 -23.35
C PRO A 2 4.87 11.97 -22.51
N ALA A 3 4.78 12.07 -21.18
CA ALA A 3 5.30 11.04 -20.29
C ALA A 3 4.60 9.70 -20.55
N LYS A 4 5.38 8.62 -20.72
CA LYS A 4 4.85 7.26 -20.88
C LYS A 4 4.08 6.88 -19.60
N ARG A 5 2.77 6.67 -19.72
CA ARG A 5 1.92 6.24 -18.59
C ARG A 5 2.12 4.75 -18.34
N PHE A 6 2.33 4.35 -17.08
CA PHE A 6 2.37 2.93 -16.72
C PHE A 6 0.95 2.34 -16.83
N PRO A 7 0.75 1.22 -17.55
CA PRO A 7 -0.56 0.61 -17.68
C PRO A 7 -1.01 0.02 -16.33
N LEU A 8 -2.22 0.35 -15.90
CA LEU A 8 -2.83 -0.21 -14.69
C LEU A 8 -3.96 -1.18 -15.08
N PRO A 9 -3.64 -2.45 -15.43
CA PRO A 9 -4.61 -3.40 -15.97
C PRO A 9 -5.61 -3.90 -14.92
N LYS A 10 -5.28 -3.82 -13.63
CA LYS A 10 -6.13 -4.28 -12.53
C LYS A 10 -6.71 -3.09 -11.76
N ARG A 11 -8.05 -3.07 -11.65
CA ARG A 11 -8.74 -2.18 -10.72
C ARG A 11 -8.68 -2.80 -9.33
N PHE A 12 -8.11 -2.06 -8.39
CA PHE A 12 -7.93 -2.50 -7.01
C PHE A 12 -8.68 -1.54 -6.08
N SER A 13 -9.57 -2.10 -5.26
CA SER A 13 -10.23 -1.40 -4.17
C SER A 13 -9.68 -1.97 -2.87
N ALA A 14 -9.10 -1.12 -2.02
CA ALA A 14 -8.55 -1.53 -0.73
C ALA A 14 -9.26 -0.80 0.40
N ALA A 15 -9.78 -1.56 1.35
CA ALA A 15 -10.11 -1.02 2.66
C ALA A 15 -8.80 -0.75 3.42
N MET A 16 -8.68 0.42 4.03
CA MET A 16 -7.51 0.82 4.82
C MET A 16 -7.95 1.72 5.98
N SER A 17 -7.15 1.81 7.04
CA SER A 17 -7.43 2.73 8.15
C SER A 17 -7.41 4.19 7.68
N GLU A 18 -8.13 5.06 8.39
CA GLU A 18 -8.18 6.50 8.05
C GLU A 18 -6.79 7.13 8.00
N LYS A 19 -5.90 6.75 8.93
CA LYS A 19 -4.50 7.20 8.96
C LYS A 19 -3.73 6.79 7.71
N ALA A 20 -3.91 5.55 7.24
CA ALA A 20 -3.25 5.07 6.02
C ALA A 20 -3.81 5.79 4.78
N TYR A 21 -5.13 5.98 4.72
CA TYR A 21 -5.78 6.70 3.63
C TYR A 21 -5.34 8.17 3.56
N ALA A 22 -5.27 8.86 4.70
CA ALA A 22 -4.82 10.25 4.78
C ALA A 22 -3.38 10.40 4.27
N ARG A 23 -2.47 9.48 4.64
CA ARG A 23 -1.10 9.45 4.12
C ARG A 23 -1.06 9.28 2.60
N LEU A 24 -1.82 8.32 2.07
CA LEU A 24 -1.90 8.09 0.63
C LEU A 24 -2.46 9.31 -0.11
N ARG A 25 -3.48 9.97 0.46
CA ARG A 25 -4.08 11.19 -0.09
C ARG A 25 -3.10 12.36 -0.11
N ASN A 26 -2.32 12.55 0.96
CA ASN A 26 -1.29 13.58 1.00
C ASN A 26 -0.23 13.35 -0.08
N LEU A 27 0.26 12.11 -0.24
CA LEU A 27 1.19 11.77 -1.32
C LEU A 27 0.57 12.04 -2.71
N SER A 28 -0.73 11.75 -2.88
CA SER A 28 -1.45 12.04 -4.12
C SER A 28 -1.46 13.54 -4.44
N GLN A 29 -1.68 14.39 -3.43
CA GLN A 29 -1.63 15.84 -3.58
C GLN A 29 -0.22 16.35 -3.85
N THR A 30 0.80 15.82 -3.17
CA THR A 30 2.19 16.24 -3.34
C THR A 30 2.74 15.92 -4.73
N TYR A 31 2.44 14.73 -5.25
CA TYR A 31 3.07 14.23 -6.48
C TYR A 31 2.15 14.20 -7.70
N GLY A 32 0.88 14.60 -7.54
CA GLY A 32 -0.11 14.66 -8.63
C GLY A 32 -0.56 13.29 -9.17
N TYR A 33 -0.20 12.20 -8.50
CA TYR A 33 -0.57 10.84 -8.90
C TYR A 33 -1.87 10.39 -8.23
N GLY A 34 -2.69 9.62 -8.94
CA GLY A 34 -3.85 8.96 -8.33
C GLY A 34 -3.43 7.89 -7.32
N ASN A 35 -4.28 7.63 -6.32
CA ASN A 35 -4.01 6.67 -5.23
C ASN A 35 -3.52 5.31 -5.73
N ASN A 36 -4.17 4.73 -6.76
CA ASN A 36 -3.77 3.43 -7.31
C ASN A 36 -2.40 3.49 -7.99
N TYR A 37 -2.07 4.60 -8.66
CA TYR A 37 -0.77 4.78 -9.29
C TYR A 37 0.35 4.90 -8.26
N LEU A 38 0.09 5.59 -7.14
CA LEU A 38 1.03 5.66 -6.01
C LEU A 38 1.26 4.30 -5.37
N LEU A 39 0.20 3.52 -5.14
CA LEU A 39 0.35 2.16 -4.62
C LEU A 39 1.20 1.30 -5.58
N THR A 40 1.00 1.41 -6.89
CA THR A 40 1.85 0.73 -7.87
C THR A 40 3.31 1.18 -7.75
N ILE A 41 3.59 2.48 -7.71
CA ILE A 41 4.98 2.96 -7.56
C ILE A 41 5.60 2.41 -6.28
N LEU A 42 4.89 2.46 -5.15
CA LEU A 42 5.41 2.00 -3.86
C LEU A 42 5.68 0.50 -3.85
N LEU A 43 4.77 -0.32 -4.38
CA LEU A 43 4.90 -1.77 -4.37
C LEU A 43 5.95 -2.27 -5.36
N GLU A 44 6.00 -1.71 -6.57
CA GLU A 44 7.01 -2.05 -7.59
C GLU A 44 8.44 -1.63 -7.17
N ASN A 45 8.57 -0.73 -6.20
CA ASN A 45 9.86 -0.24 -5.71
C ASN A 45 10.09 -0.57 -4.23
N LEU A 46 9.30 -1.48 -3.63
CA LEU A 46 9.31 -1.72 -2.19
C LEU A 46 10.71 -2.03 -1.66
N ASP A 47 11.44 -2.93 -2.33
CA ASP A 47 12.80 -3.33 -1.95
C ASP A 47 13.84 -2.22 -2.14
N ARG A 48 13.52 -1.22 -2.97
CA ARG A 48 14.37 -0.05 -3.19
C ARG A 48 14.14 1.02 -2.12
N VAL A 49 12.91 1.14 -1.62
CA VAL A 49 12.52 2.20 -0.67
C VAL A 49 12.52 1.73 0.79
N VAL A 50 12.49 0.43 1.04
CA VAL A 50 12.46 -0.14 2.39
C VAL A 50 13.52 -1.23 2.53
N LYS A 51 14.27 -1.20 3.65
CA LYS A 51 15.20 -2.29 4.01
C LYS A 51 14.43 -3.48 4.58
N GLU A 52 14.74 -4.68 4.11
CA GLU A 52 14.04 -5.92 4.50
C GLU A 52 13.96 -6.11 6.04
N ARG A 53 15.05 -5.80 6.76
CA ARG A 53 15.10 -5.93 8.23
C ARG A 53 14.08 -5.02 8.92
N GLU A 54 13.93 -3.79 8.44
CA GLU A 54 12.99 -2.81 9.00
C GLU A 54 11.55 -3.22 8.67
N LEU A 55 11.31 -3.68 7.45
CA LEU A 55 10.01 -4.19 7.04
C LEU A 55 9.55 -5.36 7.92
N LYS A 56 10.43 -6.35 8.13
CA LYS A 56 10.15 -7.51 9.00
C LYS A 56 9.84 -7.10 10.44
N LYS A 57 10.58 -6.12 10.97
CA LYS A 57 10.34 -5.59 12.32
C LYS A 57 8.95 -4.98 12.44
N VAL A 58 8.57 -4.11 11.51
CA VAL A 58 7.24 -3.47 11.50
C VAL A 58 6.12 -4.51 11.38
N PHE A 59 6.29 -5.53 10.54
CA PHE A 59 5.29 -6.60 10.41
C PHE A 59 5.14 -7.39 11.70
N SER A 60 6.25 -7.73 12.36
CA SER A 60 6.22 -8.43 13.64
C SER A 60 5.58 -7.59 14.73
N GLU A 61 5.87 -6.29 14.81
CA GLU A 61 5.26 -5.39 15.80
C GLU A 61 3.76 -5.27 15.58
N PHE A 62 3.34 -5.08 14.33
CA PHE A 62 1.93 -4.99 13.96
C PHE A 62 1.18 -6.30 14.26
N GLN A 63 1.82 -7.45 13.98
CA GLN A 63 1.27 -8.77 14.32
C GLN A 63 1.15 -8.97 15.83
N THR A 64 2.11 -8.50 16.62
CA THR A 64 2.03 -8.57 18.09
C THR A 64 0.91 -7.68 18.63
N GLU A 65 0.71 -6.50 18.06
CA GLU A 65 -0.30 -5.53 18.53
C GLU A 65 -1.73 -5.93 18.15
N PHE A 66 -1.96 -6.34 16.90
CA PHE A 66 -3.30 -6.60 16.37
C PHE A 66 -3.61 -8.09 16.13
N GLY A 67 -2.63 -8.96 16.35
CA GLY A 67 -2.67 -10.36 15.92
C GLY A 67 -2.41 -10.52 14.41
N ALA A 68 -2.05 -11.73 14.00
CA ALA A 68 -2.21 -12.10 12.59
C ALA A 68 -3.68 -12.44 12.37
N PRO A 69 -4.33 -11.97 11.29
CA PRO A 69 -5.64 -12.51 10.92
C PRO A 69 -5.47 -14.02 10.77
N ALA A 70 -6.26 -14.79 11.52
CA ALA A 70 -6.22 -16.25 11.42
C ALA A 70 -6.37 -16.65 9.95
N PRO A 71 -5.58 -17.62 9.44
CA PRO A 71 -5.66 -18.03 8.04
C PRO A 71 -7.12 -18.33 7.66
N GLY A 72 -7.70 -17.53 6.75
CA GLY A 72 -9.08 -17.67 6.29
C GLY A 72 -10.15 -16.81 6.98
N THR A 73 -9.83 -15.97 7.97
CA THR A 73 -10.84 -15.14 8.67
C THR A 73 -11.01 -13.71 8.14
N MET A 74 -10.17 -13.28 7.18
CA MET A 74 -10.47 -12.07 6.41
C MET A 74 -11.69 -12.34 5.52
N LYS A 75 -12.88 -12.07 6.04
CA LYS A 75 -14.12 -12.07 5.27
C LYS A 75 -13.93 -11.11 4.10
N LYS A 76 -14.03 -11.64 2.87
CA LYS A 76 -14.26 -10.81 1.69
C LYS A 76 -15.57 -10.07 1.95
N THR A 77 -15.50 -8.78 2.25
CA THR A 77 -16.68 -7.92 2.22
C THR A 77 -17.25 -8.02 0.82
N LYS A 78 -18.50 -8.48 0.76
CA LYS A 78 -19.25 -8.76 -0.46
C LYS A 78 -19.75 -7.45 -1.07
#